data_AF-A0A5B9MN39-F1
#
_entry.id   AF-A0A5B9MN39-F1
#
_cell.length_a   1.000
_cell.length_b   1.000
_cell.length_c   1.000
_cell.angle_alpha   90.00
_cell.angle_beta   90.00
_cell.angle_gamma   90.00
#
_symmetry.space_group_name_H-M   'P 1'
#
loop_
_entity.id
_entity.type
_entity.pdbx_description
1 polymer ?
#
loop_
_entity_poly.entity_id
_entity_poly.type
_entity_poly.pdbx_seq_one_letter_code
_entity_poly.pdbx_strand_id
1 'polypeptide(L)' 'MKCVQCQSERLVYDAKAVDYFDMAMKRPLKLELDSNPDAWLFKGTQAGELNASVCVDCGFVMFSMAKEDAEKLYRIQNAR' A
#
# COMPACT_ATOMS: atom_id res chain seq x y z
N MET A 1 15.45 3.99 9.01
CA MET A 1 14.46 2.89 9.14
C MET A 1 15.23 1.59 9.25
N LYS A 2 14.82 0.66 10.12
CA LYS A 2 15.36 -0.70 10.17
C LYS A 2 14.31 -1.67 9.64
N CYS A 3 14.73 -2.80 9.10
CA CYS A 3 13.81 -3.87 8.76
C CYS A 3 13.03 -4.29 10.01
N VAL A 4 11.70 -4.23 9.95
CA VAL A 4 10.85 -4.60 11.10
C VAL A 4 10.93 -6.09 11.45
N GLN A 5 11.34 -6.92 10.50
CA GLN A 5 11.46 -8.38 10.67
C GLN A 5 12.81 -8.81 11.29
N CYS A 6 13.94 -8.27 10.83
CA CYS A 6 15.28 -8.72 11.25
C CYS A 6 16.19 -7.61 11.80
N GLN A 7 15.69 -6.37 11.93
CA GLN A 7 16.42 -5.19 12.42
C GLN A 7 17.63 -4.74 11.59
N SER A 8 17.85 -5.32 10.40
CA SER A 8 18.89 -4.87 9.47
C SER A 8 18.67 -3.44 8.98
N GLU A 9 19.76 -2.73 8.73
CA GLU A 9 19.80 -1.41 8.11
C GLU A 9 20.06 -1.47 6.58
N ARG A 10 20.35 -2.66 6.04
CA ARG A 10 20.58 -2.88 4.61
C ARG A 10 19.25 -2.98 3.88
N LEU A 11 18.76 -1.84 3.43
CA LEU A 11 17.48 -1.70 2.76
C LEU A 11 17.66 -1.15 1.33
N VAL A 12 16.88 -1.68 0.39
CA VAL A 12 16.59 -1.04 -0.89
C VAL A 12 15.41 -0.09 -0.65
N TYR A 13 15.61 1.20 -0.94
CA TYR A 13 14.60 2.25 -0.82
C TYR A 13 13.96 2.58 -2.17
N ASP A 14 12.85 3.31 -2.13
CA ASP A 14 12.14 3.85 -3.30
C ASP A 14 11.73 2.81 -4.35
N ALA A 15 11.57 1.55 -3.93
CA ALA A 15 11.05 0.51 -4.80
C ALA A 15 9.56 0.76 -5.07
N LYS A 16 9.14 0.53 -6.31
CA LYS A 16 7.75 0.69 -6.74
C LYS A 16 7.05 -0.66 -6.75
N ALA A 17 6.05 -0.79 -5.89
CA ALA A 17 5.05 -1.84 -6.01
C ALA A 17 4.20 -1.54 -7.23
N VAL A 18 4.15 -2.44 -8.19
CA VAL A 18 3.42 -2.21 -9.44
C VAL A 18 2.49 -3.35 -9.75
N ASP A 19 1.41 -2.99 -10.41
CA ASP A 19 0.45 -3.90 -11.00
C ASP A 19 0.48 -3.74 -12.53
N TYR A 20 0.07 -4.78 -13.23
CA TYR A 20 -0.08 -4.80 -14.66
C TYR A 20 -1.57 -4.81 -15.00
N PHE A 21 -2.04 -3.71 -15.59
CA PHE A 21 -3.36 -3.66 -16.20
C PHE A 21 -3.28 -4.09 -17.68
N ASP A 22 -4.44 -4.27 -18.30
CA ASP A 22 -4.59 -4.75 -19.67
C ASP A 22 -3.63 -4.03 -20.66
N MET A 23 -3.12 -4.76 -21.65
CA MET A 23 -2.04 -4.36 -22.57
C MET A 23 -0.65 -4.12 -21.94
N ALA A 24 -0.31 -4.81 -20.84
CA ALA A 24 1.01 -4.77 -20.20
C ALA A 24 1.45 -3.38 -19.71
N MET A 25 0.50 -2.47 -19.49
CA MET A 25 0.80 -1.15 -18.94
C MET A 25 1.04 -1.25 -17.43
N LYS A 26 2.24 -0.86 -17.02
CA LYS A 26 2.66 -0.79 -15.60
C LYS A 26 1.99 0.39 -14.90
N ARG A 27 1.35 0.15 -13.76
CA ARG A 27 0.79 1.19 -12.88
C ARG A 27 1.23 0.95 -11.42
N PRO A 28 1.30 2.01 -10.58
CA PRO A 28 1.52 1.82 -9.14
C PRO A 28 0.43 0.94 -8.54
N LEU A 29 0.83 0.00 -7.69
CA LEU A 29 -0.10 -0.80 -6.89
C LEU A 29 -0.76 0.11 -5.85
N LYS A 30 -2.08 -0.04 -5.67
CA LYS A 30 -2.85 0.72 -4.69
C LYS A 30 -3.39 -0.19 -3.61
N LEU A 31 -3.46 0.31 -2.38
CA LEU A 31 -4.22 -0.31 -1.31
C LEU A 31 -5.55 0.42 -1.18
N GLU A 32 -6.65 -0.33 -1.17
CA GLU A 32 -8.00 0.21 -1.23
C GLU A 32 -8.85 -0.27 -0.05
N LEU A 33 -9.77 0.59 0.40
CA LEU A 33 -10.76 0.26 1.42
C LEU A 33 -12.14 0.81 1.02
N ASP A 34 -13.12 -0.08 0.97
CA ASP A 34 -14.51 0.27 0.66
C ASP A 34 -15.21 0.93 1.86
N SER A 35 -15.92 2.03 1.64
CA SER A 35 -16.65 2.71 2.72
C SER A 35 -17.87 1.90 3.19
N ASN A 36 -18.58 1.25 2.26
CA ASN A 36 -19.65 0.33 2.57
C ASN A 36 -19.51 -0.93 1.70
N PRO A 37 -18.99 -2.06 2.25
CA PRO A 37 -18.77 -3.27 1.46
C PRO A 37 -20.08 -3.88 0.94
N ASP A 38 -21.21 -3.61 1.59
CA ASP A 38 -22.54 -4.17 1.28
C ASP A 38 -23.31 -3.33 0.23
N ALA A 39 -22.81 -2.16 -0.16
CA ALA A 39 -23.43 -1.33 -1.18
C ALA A 39 -23.14 -1.88 -2.60
N TRP A 40 -24.18 -2.11 -3.39
CA TRP A 40 -24.04 -2.67 -4.76
C TRP A 40 -23.51 -1.68 -5.81
N LEU A 41 -23.71 -0.36 -5.63
CA LEU A 41 -23.45 0.65 -6.68
C LEU A 41 -22.52 1.81 -6.27
N PHE A 42 -22.39 2.12 -4.97
CA PHE A 42 -21.56 3.23 -4.49
C PHE A 42 -20.76 2.81 -3.27
N LYS A 43 -19.68 2.04 -3.50
CA LYS A 43 -18.81 1.55 -2.41
C LYS A 43 -17.90 2.63 -1.81
N GLY A 44 -17.83 3.81 -2.42
CA GLY A 44 -17.06 4.95 -1.89
C GLY A 44 -15.61 4.57 -1.58
N THR A 45 -14.98 3.81 -2.47
CA THR A 45 -13.62 3.26 -2.29
C THR A 45 -12.62 4.40 -2.15
N GLN A 46 -11.81 4.36 -1.09
CA GLN A 46 -10.64 5.21 -0.98
C GLN A 46 -9.39 4.36 -1.16
N ALA A 47 -8.39 4.95 -1.80
CA ALA A 47 -7.18 4.26 -2.20
C ALA A 47 -5.94 5.12 -1.95
N GLY A 48 -4.82 4.48 -1.64
CA GLY A 48 -3.49 5.09 -1.56
C GLY A 48 -2.46 4.30 -2.35
N GLU A 49 -1.53 4.99 -3.02
CA GLU A 49 -0.44 4.34 -3.75
C GLU A 49 0.60 3.76 -2.79
N LEU A 50 1.04 2.52 -3.06
CA LEU A 50 2.07 1.86 -2.28
C LEU A 50 3.47 2.19 -2.79
N ASN A 51 4.32 2.59 -1.85
CA ASN A 51 5.77 2.56 -1.99
C ASN A 51 6.30 1.33 -1.23
N ALA A 52 7.49 0.87 -1.61
CA ALA A 52 8.09 -0.29 -0.99
C ALA A 52 9.56 -0.07 -0.64
N SER A 53 9.98 -0.72 0.43
CA SER A 53 11.38 -0.92 0.77
C SER A 53 11.62 -2.41 0.97
N VAL A 54 12.76 -2.93 0.52
CA VAL A 54 13.08 -4.37 0.61
C VAL A 54 14.33 -4.55 1.46
N CYS A 55 14.26 -5.42 2.47
CA CYS A 55 15.45 -5.79 3.23
C CYS A 55 16.34 -6.73 2.43
N VAL A 56 17.62 -6.37 2.27
CA VAL A 56 18.59 -7.18 1.54
C VAL A 56 18.92 -8.48 2.29
N ASP A 57 18.94 -8.44 3.63
CA ASP A 57 19.41 -9.57 4.42
C ASP A 57 18.35 -10.66 4.64
N CYS A 58 17.06 -10.29 4.70
CA CYS A 58 15.98 -11.27 4.95
C CYS A 58 14.89 -11.29 3.87
N GLY A 59 14.96 -10.43 2.85
CA GLY A 59 13.97 -10.36 1.76
C GLY A 59 12.62 -9.77 2.16
N PHE A 60 12.43 -9.34 3.41
CA PHE A 60 11.16 -8.79 3.86
C PHE A 60 10.82 -7.47 3.14
N VAL A 61 9.60 -7.37 2.64
CA VAL A 61 9.08 -6.19 1.92
C VAL A 61 8.24 -5.37 2.88
N MET A 62 8.63 -4.11 3.07
CA MET A 62 7.86 -3.13 3.84
C MET A 62 7.12 -2.24 2.87
N PHE A 63 5.80 -2.26 2.92
CA PHE A 63 4.97 -1.31 2.19
C PHE A 63 4.71 -0.06 3.03
N SER A 64 4.65 1.08 2.36
CA SER A 64 4.27 2.37 2.94
C SER A 64 3.41 3.15 1.96
N MET A 65 2.70 4.14 2.45
CA MET A 65 1.92 5.08 1.63
C MET A 65 2.04 6.48 2.21
N ALA A 66 1.57 7.49 1.49
CA ALA A 66 1.50 8.85 2.02
C ALA A 66 0.64 8.88 3.29
N LYS A 67 1.07 9.65 4.30
CA LYS A 67 0.37 9.78 5.59
C LYS A 67 -1.10 10.16 5.40
N GLU A 68 -1.37 11.09 4.49
CA GLU A 68 -2.72 11.58 4.19
C GLU A 68 -3.64 10.46 3.67
N ASP A 69 -3.12 9.56 2.84
CA ASP A 69 -3.90 8.41 2.34
C ASP A 69 -4.13 7.39 3.45
N ALA A 70 -3.13 7.12 4.28
CA ALA A 70 -3.30 6.27 5.46
C ALA A 70 -4.36 6.82 6.43
N GLU A 71 -4.40 8.14 6.64
CA GLU A 71 -5.43 8.80 7.45
C GLU A 71 -6.83 8.66 6.85
N LYS A 72 -6.98 8.76 5.52
CA LYS A 72 -8.27 8.53 4.84
C LYS A 72 -8.76 7.11 5.06
N LEU A 73 -7.89 6.12 4.84
CA LEU A 73 -8.22 4.70 5.04
C LEU A 73 -8.61 4.43 6.50
N TYR A 74 -7.88 5.00 7.46
CA TYR A 74 -8.20 4.88 8.88
C TYR A 74 -9.58 5.46 9.22
N ARG A 75 -9.92 6.65 8.72
CA ARG A 75 -11.25 7.25 8.98
C ARG A 75 -12.38 6.39 8.47
N ILE A 76 -12.23 5.79 7.29
CA ILE A 76 -13.25 4.88 6.75
C ILE A 76 -13.39 3.64 7.60
N GLN A 77 -12.27 2.99 7.96
CA GLN A 77 -12.31 1.77 8.76
C GLN A 77 -13.09 1.98 10.07
N ASN A 78 -12.95 3.14 10.69
CA ASN A 78 -13.61 3.49 11.96
C ASN A 78 -15.01 4.10 11.80
N ALA A 79 -15.46 4.36 10.57
CA ALA A 79 -16.82 4.82 10.28
C ALA A 79 -17.77 3.66 9.91
N ARG A 80 -17.26 2.42 9.88
CA ARG A 80 -18.02 1.20 9.64
C ARG A 80 -18.74 0.69 10.89
#